data_AF-A0A0U4ZGZ7-F1
#
_entry.id   AF-A0A0U4ZGZ7-F1
#
_cell.length_a   1.000
_cell.length_b   1.000
_cell.length_c   1.000
_cell.angle_alpha   90.00
_cell.angle_beta   90.00
_cell.angle_gamma   90.00
#
_symmetry.space_group_name_H-M   'P 1'
#
loop_
_entity.id
_entity.type
_entity.pdbx_description
1 polymer ?
#
loop_
_entity_poly.entity_id
_entity_poly.type
_entity_poly.pdbx_seq_one_letter_code
_entity_poly.pdbx_strand_id
1 'polypeptide(L)'
;MTVIWGLDLHEIQWRKFKSAYMFDRTYHLRRTKMVVYQLAMILCVCSESVGTAAFSDYLDQQSEIQGQHPGVKIHNNSFIGAASYNIFVGIAVAFIFGAAFFFDLFWPERHECKHVRISWKISAVVVTIMMLSSALTLTCIGALHDATVTGTDPDTAETFRLESAKQPTYRYRNNPKVIAAVVLAWPGWAFCVVSTIILWKSQNHDDKFGPKSDYGRSLEGGDRIVSPYKEERAGSE
;
A
#
# COMPACT_ATOMS: atom_id res chain seq x y z
N MET A 1 32.61 -1.87 -15.50
CA MET A 1 31.65 -2.25 -14.45
C MET A 1 30.55 -1.23 -14.43
N THR A 2 29.30 -1.65 -14.60
CA THR A 2 28.19 -0.71 -14.79
C THR A 2 27.64 -0.29 -13.43
N VAL A 3 28.36 0.63 -12.79
CA VAL A 3 27.84 1.35 -11.63
C VAL A 3 26.95 2.45 -12.17
N ILE A 4 25.63 2.29 -12.04
CA ILE A 4 24.68 3.33 -12.43
C ILE A 4 24.30 4.07 -11.14
N TRP A 5 24.66 5.35 -11.06
CA TRP A 5 24.26 6.25 -9.96
C TRP A 5 24.78 5.82 -8.58
N GLY A 6 25.94 5.17 -8.51
CA GLY A 6 26.54 4.71 -7.26
C GLY A 6 25.95 3.43 -6.69
N LEU A 7 25.05 2.77 -7.43
CA LEU A 7 24.44 1.49 -7.08
C LEU A 7 25.07 0.40 -7.94
N ASP A 8 25.69 -0.60 -7.30
CA ASP A 8 26.26 -1.75 -8.01
C ASP A 8 25.14 -2.71 -8.43
N LEU A 9 24.89 -2.85 -9.74
CA LEU A 9 23.84 -3.73 -10.25
C LEU A 9 24.09 -5.21 -9.96
N HIS A 10 25.32 -5.63 -9.65
CA HIS A 10 25.63 -7.01 -9.27
C HIS A 10 25.07 -7.38 -7.88
N GLU A 11 24.73 -6.38 -7.07
CA GLU A 11 24.06 -6.58 -5.78
C GLU A 11 22.58 -6.94 -5.90
N ILE A 12 21.96 -6.76 -7.08
CA ILE A 12 20.62 -7.24 -7.39
C ILE A 12 20.70 -8.75 -7.61
N GLN A 13 20.65 -9.50 -6.52
CA GLN A 13 20.63 -10.96 -6.58
C GLN A 13 19.28 -11.48 -6.10
N TRP A 14 18.66 -12.36 -6.88
CA TRP A 14 17.44 -13.06 -6.50
C TRP A 14 17.57 -13.79 -5.14
N ARG A 15 18.80 -14.18 -4.76
CA ARG A 15 19.12 -14.76 -3.46
C ARG A 15 18.89 -13.80 -2.27
N LYS A 16 18.99 -12.47 -2.46
CA LYS A 16 18.70 -11.48 -1.40
C LYS A 16 17.21 -11.42 -1.04
N PHE A 17 16.31 -11.95 -1.86
CA PHE A 17 14.89 -12.15 -1.50
C PHE A 17 14.65 -13.30 -0.52
N LYS A 18 15.68 -14.11 -0.22
CA LYS A 18 15.51 -15.20 0.76
C LYS A 18 15.19 -14.61 2.13
N SER A 19 14.18 -15.18 2.79
CA SER A 19 13.70 -14.78 4.13
C SER A 19 14.86 -14.55 5.14
N ALA A 20 15.91 -15.38 5.07
CA ALA A 20 17.10 -15.24 5.92
C ALA A 20 17.81 -13.87 5.81
N TYR A 21 17.85 -13.24 4.61
CA TYR A 21 18.43 -11.92 4.41
C TYR A 21 17.44 -10.78 4.72
N MET A 22 16.14 -11.02 4.51
CA MET A 22 15.07 -10.07 4.81
C MET A 22 14.85 -9.88 6.31
N PHE A 23 14.99 -10.95 7.10
CA PHE A 23 14.84 -10.92 8.54
C PHE A 23 16.18 -10.94 9.28
N ASP A 24 17.26 -10.45 8.70
CA ASP A 24 18.54 -10.39 9.42
C ASP A 24 18.58 -9.21 10.42
N ARG A 25 19.29 -9.37 11.54
CA ARG A 25 19.49 -8.33 12.58
C ARG A 25 20.69 -7.43 12.30
N THR A 26 21.46 -7.73 11.26
CA THR A 26 22.70 -7.02 10.89
C THR A 26 22.48 -5.52 10.59
N TYR A 27 21.28 -5.13 10.13
CA TYR A 27 20.94 -3.73 9.79
C TYR A 27 19.86 -3.15 10.70
N HIS A 28 19.99 -1.87 11.07
CA HIS A 28 19.09 -1.21 12.03
C HIS A 28 17.66 -1.11 11.46
N LEU A 29 16.66 -1.54 12.26
CA LEU A 29 15.23 -1.58 11.90
C LEU A 29 14.85 -2.41 10.65
N ARG A 30 15.75 -3.21 10.06
CA ARG A 30 15.45 -3.97 8.83
C ARG A 30 14.17 -4.80 8.92
N ARG A 31 14.04 -5.67 9.93
CA ARG A 31 12.80 -6.47 10.15
C ARG A 31 11.54 -5.61 10.25
N THR A 32 11.62 -4.54 11.03
CA THR A 32 10.49 -3.66 11.29
C THR A 32 10.07 -2.90 10.04
N LYS A 33 11.03 -2.38 9.26
CA LYS A 33 10.77 -1.77 7.95
C LYS A 33 10.10 -2.74 7.00
N MET A 34 10.64 -3.96 6.89
CA MET A 34 10.10 -4.97 5.98
C MET A 34 8.65 -5.30 6.32
N VAL A 35 8.34 -5.56 7.60
CA VAL A 35 6.97 -5.88 8.02
C VAL A 35 6.03 -4.69 7.84
N VAL A 36 6.41 -3.50 8.31
CA VAL A 36 5.53 -2.34 8.30
C VAL A 36 5.29 -1.81 6.88
N TYR A 37 6.32 -1.75 6.03
CA TYR A 37 6.16 -1.29 4.64
C TYR A 37 5.31 -2.28 3.84
N GLN A 38 5.50 -3.58 4.03
CA GLN A 38 4.69 -4.60 3.35
C GLN A 38 3.24 -4.60 3.84
N LEU A 39 2.99 -4.43 5.14
CA LEU A 39 1.62 -4.29 5.66
C LEU A 39 0.93 -3.05 5.09
N ALA A 40 1.63 -1.91 5.03
CA ALA A 40 1.10 -0.70 4.39
C ALA A 40 0.72 -0.97 2.92
N MET A 41 1.63 -1.56 2.15
CA MET A 41 1.40 -1.85 0.73
C MET A 41 0.26 -2.85 0.52
N ILE A 42 0.24 -3.97 1.23
CA ILE A 42 -0.80 -5.00 1.05
C ILE A 42 -2.17 -4.42 1.36
N LEU A 43 -2.32 -3.69 2.48
CA LEU A 43 -3.61 -3.13 2.86
C LEU A 43 -4.09 -2.05 1.88
N CYS A 44 -3.19 -1.18 1.42
CA CYS A 44 -3.51 -0.18 0.40
C CYS A 44 -3.88 -0.82 -0.95
N VAL A 45 -3.13 -1.83 -1.41
CA VAL A 45 -3.40 -2.55 -2.68
C VAL A 45 -4.69 -3.37 -2.59
N CYS A 46 -4.96 -4.02 -1.46
CA CYS A 46 -6.23 -4.73 -1.26
C CYS A 46 -7.41 -3.75 -1.23
N SER A 47 -7.28 -2.60 -0.54
CA SER A 47 -8.29 -1.53 -0.56
C SER A 47 -8.57 -1.05 -1.98
N GLU A 48 -7.51 -0.75 -2.74
CA GLU A 48 -7.59 -0.39 -4.15
C GLU A 48 -8.30 -1.46 -4.97
N SER A 49 -7.88 -2.72 -4.87
CA SER A 49 -8.42 -3.82 -5.68
C SER A 49 -9.91 -4.04 -5.44
N VAL A 50 -10.34 -3.98 -4.17
CA VAL A 50 -11.75 -4.12 -3.80
C VAL A 50 -12.55 -2.88 -4.22
N GLY A 51 -11.97 -1.68 -4.09
CA GLY A 51 -12.55 -0.43 -4.59
C GLY A 51 -12.76 -0.46 -6.11
N THR A 52 -11.79 -0.97 -6.86
CA THR A 52 -11.88 -1.18 -8.32
C THR A 52 -12.97 -2.19 -8.66
N ALA A 53 -13.09 -3.29 -7.91
CA ALA A 53 -14.16 -4.26 -8.13
C ALA A 53 -15.56 -3.66 -7.91
N ALA A 54 -15.72 -2.81 -6.89
CA ALA A 54 -16.96 -2.08 -6.68
C ALA A 54 -17.23 -1.08 -7.81
N PHE A 55 -16.19 -0.35 -8.24
CA PHE A 55 -16.25 0.58 -9.35
C PHE A 55 -16.70 -0.08 -10.66
N SER A 56 -16.12 -1.23 -11.01
CA SER A 56 -16.51 -2.00 -12.19
C SER A 56 -17.99 -2.41 -12.13
N ASP A 57 -18.48 -2.89 -10.98
CA ASP A 57 -19.89 -3.27 -10.86
C ASP A 57 -20.84 -2.07 -11.08
N TYR A 58 -20.51 -0.89 -10.54
CA TYR A 58 -21.33 0.32 -10.73
C TYR A 58 -21.28 0.86 -12.16
N LEU A 59 -20.16 0.70 -12.86
CA LEU A 59 -20.05 1.04 -14.27
C LEU A 59 -20.84 0.07 -15.15
N ASP A 60 -20.73 -1.23 -14.89
CA ASP A 60 -21.45 -2.28 -15.63
C ASP A 60 -22.96 -2.06 -15.46
N GLN A 61 -23.43 -1.82 -14.23
CA GLN A 61 -24.83 -1.48 -13.96
C GLN A 61 -25.28 -0.24 -14.73
N GLN A 62 -24.48 0.82 -14.73
CA GLN A 62 -24.82 2.06 -15.44
C GLN A 62 -24.93 1.82 -16.94
N SER A 63 -23.99 1.06 -17.53
CA SER A 63 -23.98 0.75 -18.96
C SER A 63 -25.12 -0.17 -19.37
N GLU A 64 -25.44 -1.18 -18.56
CA GLU A 64 -26.53 -2.13 -18.83
C GLU A 64 -27.89 -1.44 -18.81
N ILE A 65 -28.19 -0.71 -17.73
CA ILE A 65 -29.50 -0.06 -17.55
C ILE A 65 -29.69 1.07 -18.56
N GLN A 66 -28.66 1.87 -18.84
CA GLN A 66 -28.75 2.92 -19.87
C GLN A 66 -28.85 2.34 -21.30
N GLY A 67 -28.28 1.17 -21.53
CA GLY A 67 -28.39 0.47 -22.81
C GLY A 67 -29.78 -0.12 -23.05
N GLN A 68 -30.42 -0.65 -22.00
CA GLN A 68 -31.76 -1.25 -22.07
C GLN A 68 -32.88 -0.19 -22.00
N HIS A 69 -32.66 0.89 -21.25
CA HIS A 69 -33.64 1.95 -21.01
C HIS A 69 -33.05 3.32 -21.35
N PRO A 70 -33.09 3.76 -22.62
CA PRO A 70 -32.46 5.01 -23.07
C PRO A 70 -33.05 6.29 -22.44
N GLY A 71 -34.21 6.20 -21.78
CA GLY A 71 -34.82 7.30 -21.01
C GLY A 71 -34.31 7.42 -19.57
N VAL A 72 -33.57 6.43 -19.06
CA VAL A 72 -33.12 6.36 -17.67
C VAL A 72 -31.65 6.70 -17.59
N LYS A 73 -31.26 7.56 -16.64
CA LYS A 73 -29.85 7.90 -16.37
C LYS A 73 -29.52 7.67 -14.91
N ILE A 74 -28.50 6.85 -14.67
CA ILE A 74 -27.89 6.60 -13.36
C ILE A 74 -26.66 7.50 -13.22
N HIS A 75 -26.58 8.24 -12.11
CA HIS A 75 -25.46 9.11 -11.79
C HIS A 75 -24.64 8.51 -10.65
N ASN A 76 -23.54 7.85 -11.01
CA ASN A 76 -22.57 7.26 -10.07
C ASN A 76 -21.26 8.05 -9.95
N ASN A 77 -21.23 9.27 -10.48
CA ASN A 77 -20.01 10.07 -10.65
C ASN A 77 -19.24 10.30 -9.34
N SER A 78 -19.95 10.47 -8.22
CA SER A 78 -19.32 10.68 -6.91
C SER A 78 -18.51 9.45 -6.46
N PHE A 79 -19.09 8.25 -6.59
CA PHE A 79 -18.39 7.02 -6.24
C PHE A 79 -17.27 6.69 -7.22
N ILE A 80 -17.52 6.89 -8.52
CA ILE A 80 -16.52 6.73 -9.58
C ILE A 80 -15.29 7.60 -9.32
N GLY A 81 -15.50 8.87 -8.96
CA GLY A 81 -14.41 9.79 -8.59
C GLY A 81 -13.66 9.33 -7.34
N ALA A 82 -14.37 8.91 -6.30
CA ALA A 82 -13.76 8.43 -5.05
C ALA A 82 -12.92 7.16 -5.27
N ALA A 83 -13.45 6.18 -6.00
CA ALA A 83 -12.75 4.93 -6.32
C ALA A 83 -11.53 5.19 -7.22
N SER A 84 -11.65 6.05 -8.24
CA SER A 84 -10.54 6.41 -9.13
C SER A 84 -9.41 7.10 -8.36
N TYR A 85 -9.75 7.98 -7.42
CA TYR A 85 -8.76 8.62 -6.57
C TYR A 85 -8.05 7.61 -5.65
N ASN A 86 -8.78 6.63 -5.11
CA ASN A 86 -8.18 5.54 -4.32
C ASN A 86 -7.20 4.68 -5.12
N ILE A 87 -7.51 4.37 -6.38
CA ILE A 87 -6.60 3.66 -7.28
C ILE A 87 -5.29 4.44 -7.44
N PHE A 88 -5.41 5.73 -7.80
CA PHE A 88 -4.23 6.58 -8.00
C PHE A 88 -3.34 6.65 -6.74
N VAL A 89 -3.96 6.80 -5.57
CA VAL A 89 -3.25 6.91 -4.30
C VAL A 89 -2.63 5.57 -3.90
N GLY A 90 -3.32 4.45 -4.10
CA GLY A 90 -2.81 3.09 -3.87
C GLY A 90 -1.53 2.81 -4.64
N ILE A 91 -1.54 3.12 -5.94
CA ILE A 91 -0.36 3.01 -6.83
C ILE A 91 0.78 3.92 -6.34
N ALA A 92 0.49 5.16 -5.95
CA ALA A 92 1.50 6.09 -5.44
C ALA A 92 2.17 5.57 -4.15
N VAL A 93 1.40 5.04 -3.21
CA VAL A 93 1.90 4.42 -1.97
C VAL A 93 2.77 3.21 -2.28
N ALA A 94 2.31 2.32 -3.18
CA ALA A 94 3.05 1.14 -3.59
C ALA A 94 4.37 1.52 -4.28
N PHE A 95 4.37 2.56 -5.11
CA PHE A 95 5.59 3.03 -5.78
C PHE A 95 6.61 3.59 -4.78
N ILE A 96 6.19 4.45 -3.85
CA ILE A 96 7.11 5.07 -2.90
C ILE A 96 7.61 4.06 -1.85
N PHE A 97 6.73 3.40 -1.10
CA PHE A 97 7.17 2.47 -0.06
C PHE A 97 7.71 1.16 -0.64
N GLY A 98 7.22 0.73 -1.80
CA GLY A 98 7.78 -0.42 -2.52
C GLY A 98 9.18 -0.13 -3.02
N ALA A 99 9.41 1.02 -3.65
CA ALA A 99 10.76 1.41 -4.04
C ALA A 99 11.68 1.53 -2.82
N ALA A 100 11.25 2.21 -1.74
CA ALA A 100 12.01 2.33 -0.50
C ALA A 100 12.40 0.94 0.07
N PHE A 101 11.47 -0.02 0.04
CA PHE A 101 11.72 -1.41 0.42
C PHE A 101 12.78 -2.08 -0.46
N PHE A 102 12.65 -1.98 -1.78
CA PHE A 102 13.62 -2.60 -2.71
C PHE A 102 15.01 -2.00 -2.56
N PHE A 103 15.10 -0.67 -2.37
CA PHE A 103 16.38 -0.02 -2.16
C PHE A 103 17.05 -0.46 -0.85
N ASP A 104 16.29 -0.54 0.26
CA ASP A 104 16.81 -1.03 1.55
C ASP A 104 17.18 -2.52 1.53
N LEU A 105 16.55 -3.31 0.64
CA LEU A 105 16.85 -4.72 0.46
C LEU A 105 18.10 -4.97 -0.39
N PHE A 106 18.17 -4.34 -1.56
CA PHE A 106 19.25 -4.56 -2.53
C PHE A 106 20.54 -3.84 -2.12
N TRP A 107 20.45 -2.60 -1.65
CA TRP A 107 21.61 -1.76 -1.31
C TRP A 107 21.50 -1.19 0.10
N PRO A 108 21.64 -2.02 1.14
CA PRO A 108 21.55 -1.56 2.53
C PRO A 108 22.65 -0.57 2.93
N GLU A 109 23.80 -0.58 2.25
CA GLU A 109 24.96 0.27 2.56
C GLU A 109 25.07 1.50 1.64
N ARG A 110 24.00 1.83 0.91
CA ARG A 110 24.00 2.96 -0.03
C ARG A 110 24.30 4.29 0.68
N HIS A 111 25.29 5.01 0.16
CA HIS A 111 25.52 6.41 0.53
C HIS A 111 24.63 7.31 -0.32
N GLU A 112 23.45 7.65 0.19
CA GLU A 112 22.56 8.62 -0.44
C GLU A 112 22.98 10.06 -0.15
N CYS A 113 22.97 10.90 -1.18
CA CYS A 113 23.09 12.36 -1.02
C CYS A 113 21.96 12.91 -0.14
N LYS A 114 22.25 13.96 0.63
CA LYS A 114 21.26 14.61 1.54
C LYS A 114 19.96 15.00 0.83
N HIS A 115 20.03 15.46 -0.41
CA HIS A 115 18.86 15.82 -1.22
C HIS A 115 17.94 14.62 -1.50
N VAL A 116 18.50 13.45 -1.82
CA VAL A 116 17.73 12.23 -2.09
C VAL A 116 17.02 11.77 -0.81
N ARG A 117 17.69 11.83 0.34
CA ARG A 117 17.08 11.52 1.64
C ARG A 117 15.91 12.44 1.96
N ILE A 118 16.07 13.74 1.73
CA ILE A 118 14.98 14.72 1.91
C ILE A 118 13.81 14.42 0.96
N SER A 119 14.08 14.09 -0.30
CA SER A 119 13.04 13.72 -1.26
C SER A 119 12.24 12.51 -0.79
N TRP A 120 12.88 11.49 -0.22
CA TRP A 120 12.21 10.34 0.40
C TRP A 120 11.32 10.74 1.58
N LYS A 121 11.80 11.64 2.45
CA LYS A 121 10.98 12.14 3.58
C LYS A 121 9.75 12.90 3.08
N ILE A 122 9.92 13.78 2.10
CA ILE A 122 8.83 14.56 1.52
C ILE A 122 7.83 13.65 0.80
N SER A 123 8.30 12.72 -0.04
CA SER A 123 7.42 11.81 -0.77
C SER A 123 6.61 10.92 0.17
N ALA A 124 7.23 10.39 1.23
CA ALA A 124 6.55 9.58 2.26
C ALA A 124 5.43 10.37 2.97
N VAL A 125 5.68 11.65 3.31
CA VAL A 125 4.65 12.52 3.91
C VAL A 125 3.53 12.79 2.91
N VAL A 126 3.85 13.14 1.67
CA VAL A 126 2.87 13.45 0.63
C VAL A 126 1.96 12.25 0.38
N VAL A 127 2.50 11.04 0.18
CA VAL A 127 1.67 9.86 -0.05
C VAL A 127 0.83 9.47 1.17
N THR A 128 1.33 9.74 2.39
CA THR A 128 0.55 9.51 3.62
C THR A 128 -0.63 10.47 3.74
N ILE A 129 -0.45 11.74 3.38
CA ILE A 129 -1.54 12.73 3.35
C ILE A 129 -2.54 12.38 2.24
N MET A 130 -2.07 11.97 1.07
CA MET A 130 -2.91 11.51 -0.03
C MET A 130 -3.73 10.28 0.37
N MET A 131 -3.13 9.32 1.08
CA MET A 131 -3.83 8.14 1.60
C MET A 131 -4.90 8.52 2.63
N LEU A 132 -4.62 9.50 3.50
CA LEU A 132 -5.64 10.03 4.42
C LEU A 132 -6.81 10.65 3.65
N SER A 133 -6.51 11.51 2.69
CA SER A 133 -7.51 12.16 1.83
C SER A 133 -8.36 11.12 1.10
N SER A 134 -7.74 10.05 0.60
CA SER A 134 -8.43 8.97 -0.09
C SER A 134 -9.34 8.17 0.83
N ALA A 135 -8.84 7.78 2.02
CA ALA A 135 -9.63 7.07 3.02
C ALA A 135 -10.84 7.91 3.47
N LEU A 136 -10.66 9.22 3.68
CA LEU A 136 -11.74 10.14 4.00
C LEU A 136 -12.74 10.27 2.84
N THR A 137 -12.27 10.42 1.61
CA THR A 137 -13.14 10.56 0.43
C THR A 137 -13.98 9.31 0.23
N LEU A 138 -13.38 8.11 0.30
CA LEU A 138 -14.11 6.84 0.24
C LEU A 138 -15.11 6.69 1.39
N THR A 139 -14.74 7.09 2.61
CA THR A 139 -15.64 7.02 3.77
C THR A 139 -16.83 7.97 3.61
N CYS A 140 -16.58 9.24 3.28
CA CYS A 140 -17.62 10.25 3.12
C CYS A 140 -18.57 9.92 1.96
N ILE A 141 -18.04 9.57 0.79
CA ILE A 141 -18.87 9.23 -0.36
C ILE A 141 -19.59 7.89 -0.13
N GLY A 142 -18.90 6.87 0.39
CA GLY A 142 -19.50 5.57 0.66
C GLY A 142 -20.60 5.63 1.74
N ALA A 143 -20.47 6.50 2.74
CA ALA A 143 -21.43 6.60 3.85
C ALA A 143 -22.57 7.61 3.61
N LEU A 144 -22.30 8.72 2.92
CA LEU A 144 -23.24 9.86 2.81
C LEU A 144 -23.91 9.99 1.45
N HIS A 145 -23.36 9.38 0.40
CA HIS A 145 -23.93 9.49 -0.94
C HIS A 145 -24.59 8.19 -1.37
N ASP A 146 -25.63 8.36 -2.18
CA ASP A 146 -26.35 7.29 -2.86
C ASP A 146 -26.33 7.58 -4.38
N ALA A 147 -26.43 6.54 -5.19
CA ALA A 147 -26.62 6.66 -6.63
C ALA A 147 -27.97 7.32 -6.93
N THR A 148 -27.97 8.35 -7.77
CA THR A 148 -29.23 9.00 -8.18
C THR A 148 -29.66 8.54 -9.56
N VAL A 149 -30.89 8.03 -9.64
CA VAL A 149 -31.53 7.61 -10.89
C VAL A 149 -32.50 8.70 -11.32
N THR A 150 -32.43 9.11 -12.58
CA THR A 150 -33.33 10.10 -13.19
C THR A 150 -34.02 9.50 -14.41
N GLY A 151 -35.23 9.96 -14.72
CA GLY A 151 -36.01 9.48 -15.87
C GLY A 151 -36.95 8.30 -15.57
N THR A 152 -37.09 7.92 -14.30
CA THR A 152 -38.05 6.91 -13.84
C THR A 152 -38.40 7.13 -12.36
N ASP A 153 -39.45 6.46 -11.86
CA ASP A 153 -39.83 6.46 -10.45
C ASP A 153 -38.92 5.51 -9.62
N PRO A 154 -38.87 5.66 -8.28
CA PRO A 154 -38.00 4.86 -7.43
C PRO A 154 -38.27 3.34 -7.45
N ASP A 155 -39.53 2.93 -7.64
CA ASP A 155 -39.93 1.51 -7.62
C ASP A 155 -39.53 0.83 -8.94
N THR A 156 -39.69 1.53 -10.05
CA THR A 156 -39.23 1.09 -11.36
C THR A 156 -37.70 1.09 -11.45
N ALA A 157 -37.02 2.06 -10.82
CA ALA A 157 -35.55 2.08 -10.72
C ALA A 157 -34.99 0.85 -9.97
N GLU A 158 -35.67 0.40 -8.92
CA GLU A 158 -35.30 -0.81 -8.19
C GLU A 158 -35.55 -2.08 -9.01
N THR A 159 -36.60 -2.09 -9.84
CA THR A 159 -36.86 -3.18 -10.78
C THR A 159 -35.73 -3.30 -11.81
N PHE A 160 -35.32 -2.19 -12.44
CA PHE A 160 -34.17 -2.16 -13.36
C PHE A 160 -32.86 -2.55 -12.68
N ARG A 161 -32.71 -2.26 -11.37
CA ARG A 161 -31.55 -2.70 -10.58
C ARG A 161 -31.44 -4.23 -10.54
N LEU A 162 -32.57 -4.91 -10.35
CA LEU A 162 -32.66 -6.36 -10.28
C LEU A 162 -32.43 -7.04 -11.64
N GLU A 163 -32.66 -6.32 -12.74
CA GLU A 163 -32.39 -6.81 -14.10
C GLU A 163 -30.91 -6.79 -14.47
N SER A 164 -30.10 -5.91 -13.86
CA SER A 164 -28.65 -5.89 -14.08
C SER A 164 -27.96 -7.16 -13.56
N ALA A 165 -26.93 -7.64 -14.24
CA ALA A 165 -26.27 -8.91 -13.89
C ALA A 165 -25.49 -8.85 -12.56
N LYS A 166 -24.95 -7.68 -12.21
CA LYS A 166 -24.11 -7.47 -11.01
C LYS A 166 -24.90 -6.96 -9.80
N GLN A 167 -26.07 -6.38 -10.03
CA GLN A 167 -27.02 -5.87 -9.02
C GLN A 167 -26.40 -5.05 -7.86
N PRO A 168 -25.41 -4.16 -8.05
CA PRO A 168 -24.89 -3.38 -6.92
C PRO A 168 -25.98 -2.47 -6.36
N THR A 169 -26.01 -2.32 -5.03
CA THR A 169 -27.02 -1.49 -4.35
C THR A 169 -26.78 -0.01 -4.67
N TYR A 170 -27.86 0.75 -4.95
CA TYR A 170 -27.77 2.20 -5.14
C TYR A 170 -27.26 2.94 -3.91
N ARG A 171 -27.50 2.40 -2.72
CA ARG A 171 -26.88 2.86 -1.48
C ARG A 171 -25.48 2.31 -1.35
N TYR A 172 -24.46 3.14 -1.49
CA TYR A 172 -23.05 2.71 -1.47
C TYR A 172 -22.67 2.04 -0.15
N ARG A 173 -23.22 2.50 0.97
CA ARG A 173 -23.02 1.92 2.32
C ARG A 173 -23.51 0.48 2.48
N ASN A 174 -24.40 0.01 1.60
CA ASN A 174 -24.91 -1.37 1.66
C ASN A 174 -24.08 -2.31 0.78
N ASN A 175 -23.16 -1.78 -0.03
CA ASN A 175 -22.31 -2.60 -0.88
C ASN A 175 -21.12 -3.13 -0.06
N PRO A 176 -20.99 -4.46 0.13
CA PRO A 176 -19.93 -5.04 0.94
C PRO A 176 -18.53 -4.73 0.41
N LYS A 177 -18.38 -4.54 -0.91
CA LYS A 177 -17.09 -4.18 -1.52
C LYS A 177 -16.68 -2.76 -1.14
N VAL A 178 -17.63 -1.82 -1.11
CA VAL A 178 -17.37 -0.44 -0.67
C VAL A 178 -16.95 -0.40 0.79
N ILE A 179 -17.68 -1.13 1.65
CA ILE A 179 -17.34 -1.24 3.08
C ILE A 179 -15.93 -1.85 3.24
N ALA A 180 -15.65 -2.96 2.55
CA ALA A 180 -14.35 -3.62 2.64
C ALA A 180 -13.20 -2.71 2.17
N ALA A 181 -13.39 -1.93 1.10
CA ALA A 181 -12.40 -0.94 0.65
C ALA A 181 -12.12 0.11 1.74
N VAL A 182 -13.17 0.67 2.36
CA VAL A 182 -13.03 1.66 3.46
C VAL A 182 -12.32 1.04 4.67
N VAL A 183 -12.74 -0.15 5.09
CA VAL A 183 -12.18 -0.86 6.26
C VAL A 183 -10.71 -1.20 6.05
N LEU A 184 -10.27 -1.48 4.81
CA LEU A 184 -8.86 -1.74 4.50
C LEU A 184 -8.04 -0.44 4.35
N ALA A 185 -8.66 0.63 3.85
CA ALA A 185 -8.00 1.93 3.64
C ALA A 185 -7.49 2.54 4.96
N TRP A 186 -8.27 2.45 6.05
CA TRP A 186 -7.92 3.05 7.35
C TRP A 186 -6.68 2.40 8.01
N PRO A 187 -6.62 1.07 8.18
CA PRO A 187 -5.40 0.39 8.60
C PRO A 187 -4.24 0.67 7.64
N GLY A 188 -4.46 0.66 6.32
CA GLY A 188 -3.44 1.00 5.33
C GLY A 188 -2.82 2.38 5.56
N TRP A 189 -3.66 3.40 5.81
CA TRP A 189 -3.20 4.73 6.19
C TRP A 189 -2.39 4.73 7.50
N ALA A 190 -2.87 4.04 8.54
CA ALA A 190 -2.15 3.96 9.81
C ALA A 190 -0.74 3.36 9.62
N PHE A 191 -0.62 2.30 8.82
CA PHE A 191 0.68 1.72 8.49
C PHE A 191 1.54 2.65 7.61
N CYS A 192 0.95 3.51 6.76
CA CYS A 192 1.70 4.56 6.04
C CYS A 192 2.30 5.60 7.00
N VAL A 193 1.56 6.00 8.04
CA VAL A 193 2.08 6.91 9.09
C VAL A 193 3.25 6.27 9.81
N VAL A 194 3.09 5.01 10.26
CA VAL A 194 4.16 4.27 10.94
C VAL A 194 5.36 4.08 10.02
N SER A 195 5.14 3.79 8.74
CA SER A 195 6.20 3.66 7.73
C SER A 195 6.99 4.95 7.57
N THR A 196 6.32 6.10 7.51
CA THR A 196 6.96 7.42 7.43
C THR A 196 7.83 7.72 8.65
N ILE A 197 7.32 7.41 9.86
CA ILE A 197 8.08 7.59 11.11
C ILE A 197 9.32 6.69 11.13
N ILE A 198 9.18 5.43 10.71
CA ILE A 198 10.29 4.47 10.64
C ILE A 198 11.34 4.93 9.63
N LEU A 199 10.93 5.43 8.47
CA LEU A 199 11.83 5.97 7.46
C LEU A 199 12.68 7.11 8.04
N TRP A 200 12.04 8.04 8.75
CA TRP A 200 12.74 9.16 9.40
C TRP A 200 13.70 8.69 10.48
N LYS A 201 13.25 7.75 11.33
CA LYS A 201 14.08 7.18 12.41
C LYS A 201 15.29 6.45 11.85
N SER A 202 15.12 5.69 10.77
CA SER A 202 16.24 5.04 10.10
C SER A 202 17.25 6.03 9.58
N GLN A 203 16.81 7.03 8.81
CA GLN A 203 17.75 8.00 8.23
C GLN A 203 18.50 8.77 9.31
N ASN A 204 17.84 9.12 10.42
CA ASN A 204 18.50 9.77 11.57
C ASN A 204 19.52 8.85 12.29
N HIS A 205 19.30 7.53 12.28
CA HIS A 205 20.27 6.56 12.79
C HIS A 205 21.44 6.41 11.82
N ASP A 206 21.15 6.28 10.52
CA ASP A 206 22.16 6.17 9.47
C ASP A 206 23.09 7.40 9.43
N ASP A 207 22.54 8.59 9.69
CA ASP A 207 23.31 9.85 9.77
C ASP A 207 24.27 9.89 10.97
N LYS A 208 23.98 9.15 12.06
CA LYS A 208 24.78 9.18 13.31
C LYS A 208 25.72 8.00 13.46
N PHE A 209 25.35 6.82 12.98
CA PHE A 209 26.03 5.56 13.29
C PHE A 209 26.33 4.70 12.05
N GLY A 210 25.90 5.15 10.86
CA GLY A 210 25.90 4.32 9.65
C GLY A 210 24.73 3.32 9.62
N PRO A 211 24.59 2.54 8.53
CA PRO A 211 23.42 1.68 8.27
C PRO A 211 23.36 0.39 9.12
N LYS A 212 24.46 0.04 9.81
CA LYS A 212 24.59 -1.20 10.58
C LYS A 212 24.01 -1.05 11.99
N SER A 213 23.34 -2.10 12.47
CA SER A 213 22.89 -2.15 13.86
C SER A 213 24.07 -2.35 14.82
N ASP A 214 23.85 -2.15 16.13
CA ASP A 214 24.86 -2.44 17.16
C ASP A 214 25.34 -3.90 17.11
N TYR A 215 24.44 -4.81 16.74
CA TYR A 215 24.75 -6.23 16.50
C TYR A 215 25.57 -6.46 15.22
N GLY A 216 25.28 -5.72 14.15
CA GLY A 216 26.11 -5.75 12.93
C GLY A 216 27.52 -5.23 13.18
N ARG A 217 27.66 -4.19 14.02
CA ARG A 217 28.95 -3.66 14.44
C ARG A 217 29.72 -4.61 15.36
N SER A 218 29.05 -5.33 16.27
CA SER A 218 29.71 -6.32 17.13
C SER A 218 30.24 -7.53 16.36
N LEU A 219 29.60 -7.90 15.25
CA LEU A 219 30.05 -8.98 14.36
C LEU A 219 31.34 -8.63 13.58
N GLU A 220 31.52 -7.37 13.19
CA GLU A 220 32.76 -6.90 12.55
C GLU A 220 33.89 -6.65 13.56
N GLY A 221 33.54 -6.30 14.81
CA GLY A 221 34.49 -6.09 15.91
C GLY A 221 35.14 -7.37 16.46
N GLY A 222 34.74 -8.56 15.99
CA GLY A 222 35.36 -9.83 16.38
C GLY A 222 34.82 -10.46 17.66
N ASP A 223 33.71 -9.97 18.23
CA ASP A 223 33.03 -10.68 19.31
C ASP A 223 32.08 -11.73 18.70
N ARG A 224 32.54 -12.99 18.70
CA ARG A 224 31.70 -14.16 18.41
C ARG A 224 30.65 -14.31 19.50
N ILE A 225 29.57 -13.54 19.42
CA ILE A 225 28.36 -13.88 20.17
C ILE A 225 27.68 -15.01 19.39
N VAL A 226 27.78 -16.20 19.96
CA VAL A 226 27.16 -17.44 19.48
C VAL A 226 25.70 -17.16 19.16
N SER A 227 25.33 -17.33 17.88
CA SER A 227 23.93 -17.30 17.46
C SER A 227 23.16 -18.40 18.21
N PRO A 228 22.05 -18.09 18.90
CA PRO A 228 21.24 -19.09 19.60
C PRO A 228 20.54 -20.10 18.65
N TYR A 229 20.78 -20.02 17.33
CA TYR A 229 20.18 -20.90 16.34
C TYR A 229 21.07 -22.08 15.93
N LYS A 230 22.26 -22.24 16.52
CA LYS A 230 23.21 -23.30 16.13
C LYS A 230 23.23 -24.54 17.03
N GLU A 231 22.52 -24.54 18.16
CA GLU A 231 22.63 -25.62 19.15
C GLU A 231 21.64 -26.79 18.96
N GLU A 232 20.56 -26.61 18.19
CA GLU A 232 19.54 -27.68 18.02
C GLU A 232 19.87 -28.75 16.94
N ARG A 233 21.06 -28.71 16.31
CA ARG A 233 21.45 -29.71 15.29
C ARG A 233 22.77 -30.43 15.59
N ALA A 234 23.17 -30.52 16.85
CA ALA A 234 24.38 -31.23 17.25
C ALA A 234 24.12 -32.35 18.27
N GLY A 235 22.92 -32.96 18.24
CA GLY A 235 22.56 -34.06 19.12
C GLY A 235 21.61 -35.06 18.45
N SER A 236 22.10 -35.78 17.44
CA SER A 236 21.51 -37.05 16.97
C SER A 236 22.37 -37.65 15.87
N GLU A 237 23.55 -38.16 16.25
CA GLU A 237 24.17 -39.33 15.62
C GLU A 237 24.80 -40.18 16.73
#